data_AF-A0A2I0JH77-F1
#
_entry.id   AF-A0A2I0JH77-F1
#
_cell.length_a   1.000
_cell.length_b   1.000
_cell.length_c   1.000
_cell.angle_alpha   90.00
_cell.angle_beta   90.00
_cell.angle_gamma   90.00
#
_symmetry.space_group_name_H-M   'P 1'
#
loop_
_entity.id
_entity.type
_entity.pdbx_description
1 polymer ?
#
loop_
_entity_poly.entity_id
_entity_poly.type
_entity_poly.pdbx_seq_one_letter_code
_entity_poly.pdbx_strand_id
1 'polypeptide(L)'
;MAKERRGKAGAARGRTRLVKGRRETLDSTLIRCRVEEEKLSGRTVPTPENPDRFAGSIVPAEDIVGSEVVPVSQNTHKMTTRSKDGTLPPPCFMISYHPFVITMSAELREPQSFAQARKHSAWRATMKEEYTTLLQNNTWDLVPPSPAYNVVGCKWVYHIKQKADDTIDRYKAQLVATRFNQREWVYYSEMFSPVIKSITIWTILSIVVSSHWFIRQLDVKNVFLHDYLNEEVYIAQPPTFVDPSRPDHVCILCCSLYGLKQAPRAWFQRLSTYLQRLGFSDSKADSSLFILRGPQNIVYLLVYVDDIILTGTPEAPFQSIITAL
;
A
#
# COMPACT_ATOMS: atom_id res chain seq x y z
N MET A 1 -55.98 -44.22 32.70
CA MET A 1 -55.47 -44.36 31.31
C MET A 1 -55.49 -43.00 30.64
N ALA A 2 -54.57 -42.77 29.70
CA ALA A 2 -54.33 -41.57 28.90
C ALA A 2 -53.56 -40.40 29.57
N LYS A 3 -52.25 -40.32 29.28
CA LYS A 3 -51.58 -39.04 29.03
C LYS A 3 -50.39 -39.21 28.07
N GLU A 4 -50.66 -38.77 26.85
CA GLU A 4 -49.82 -38.31 25.76
C GLU A 4 -48.35 -37.98 26.09
N ARG A 5 -47.40 -38.52 25.30
CA ARG A 5 -46.02 -38.04 25.22
C ARG A 5 -45.69 -37.64 23.79
N ARG A 6 -45.57 -36.33 23.57
CA ARG A 6 -45.08 -35.68 22.35
C ARG A 6 -43.64 -36.09 22.05
N GLY A 7 -43.39 -36.50 20.81
CA GLY A 7 -42.04 -36.66 20.26
C GLY A 7 -41.37 -35.30 20.04
N LYS A 8 -40.11 -35.18 20.48
CA LYS A 8 -39.23 -34.07 20.09
C LYS A 8 -38.46 -34.49 18.84
N ALA A 9 -38.70 -33.79 17.73
CA ALA A 9 -37.87 -33.84 16.54
C ALA A 9 -36.45 -33.33 16.89
N GLY A 10 -35.44 -34.13 16.59
CA GLY A 10 -34.04 -33.76 16.72
C GLY A 10 -33.65 -32.79 15.61
N ALA A 11 -33.38 -31.53 15.96
CA ALA A 11 -32.72 -30.59 15.07
C ALA A 11 -31.23 -30.95 14.97
N ALA A 12 -30.83 -31.52 13.84
CA ALA A 12 -29.42 -31.71 13.51
C ALA A 12 -28.75 -30.34 13.34
N ARG A 13 -28.01 -29.89 14.35
CA ARG A 13 -27.09 -28.76 14.23
C ARG A 13 -25.96 -29.15 13.28
N GLY A 14 -25.99 -28.61 12.06
CA GLY A 14 -24.85 -28.64 11.16
C GLY A 14 -23.63 -28.04 11.85
N ARG A 15 -22.56 -28.83 11.99
CA ARG A 15 -21.25 -28.32 12.41
C ARG A 15 -20.74 -27.41 11.31
N THR A 16 -20.70 -26.10 11.56
CA THR A 16 -19.90 -25.16 10.79
C THR A 16 -18.44 -25.59 10.96
N ARG A 17 -17.86 -26.28 9.96
CA ARG A 17 -16.43 -26.60 9.94
C ARG A 17 -15.68 -25.31 9.61
N LEU A 18 -14.79 -24.92 10.51
CA LEU A 18 -13.90 -23.78 10.36
C LEU A 18 -12.96 -24.01 9.16
N VAL A 19 -12.87 -23.06 8.23
CA VAL A 19 -11.85 -23.06 7.17
C VAL A 19 -10.49 -22.89 7.85
N LYS A 20 -9.59 -23.87 7.68
CA LYS A 20 -8.25 -23.82 8.28
C LYS A 20 -7.33 -22.96 7.41
N GLY A 21 -6.99 -21.76 7.88
CA GLY A 21 -6.05 -20.85 7.22
C GLY A 21 -4.61 -21.06 7.69
N ARG A 22 -3.63 -20.85 6.80
CA ARG A 22 -2.19 -20.78 7.13
C ARG A 22 -1.63 -19.44 6.64
N ARG A 23 -0.83 -18.77 7.48
CA ARG A 23 -0.12 -17.54 7.12
C ARG A 23 1.36 -17.82 6.86
N GLU A 24 1.87 -17.30 5.76
CA GLU A 24 3.27 -17.39 5.34
C GLU A 24 3.74 -15.98 4.94
N THR A 25 5.05 -15.72 4.99
CA THR A 25 5.64 -14.41 4.65
C THR A 25 6.61 -14.58 3.50
N LEU A 26 6.49 -13.73 2.48
CA LEU A 26 7.35 -13.72 1.30
C LEU A 26 8.34 -12.55 1.37
N ASP A 27 9.56 -12.79 0.86
CA ASP A 27 10.59 -11.79 0.66
C ASP A 27 10.59 -11.38 -0.83
N SER A 28 10.28 -10.11 -1.10
CA SER A 28 10.26 -9.52 -2.43
C SER A 28 11.60 -9.58 -3.18
N THR A 29 12.70 -9.88 -2.50
CA THR A 29 14.04 -10.00 -3.11
C THR A 29 14.14 -11.17 -4.10
N LEU A 30 13.33 -12.22 -3.96
CA LEU A 30 13.30 -13.36 -4.89
C LEU A 30 12.70 -12.99 -6.26
N ILE A 31 11.76 -12.05 -6.28
CA ILE A 31 11.18 -11.46 -7.51
C ILE A 31 12.23 -10.58 -8.25
N ARG A 32 13.30 -10.14 -7.55
CA ARG A 32 14.40 -9.32 -8.11
C ARG A 32 15.42 -10.16 -8.87
N CYS A 33 15.99 -11.20 -8.25
CA CYS A 33 17.17 -11.88 -8.79
C CYS A 33 16.94 -12.57 -10.15
N ARG A 34 15.72 -13.02 -10.42
CA ARG A 34 15.45 -13.83 -11.63
C ARG A 34 15.12 -13.01 -12.89
N VAL A 35 14.85 -11.72 -12.73
CA VAL A 35 14.54 -10.81 -13.86
C VAL A 35 15.81 -10.13 -14.39
N GLU A 36 16.82 -9.92 -13.54
CA GLU A 36 18.10 -9.29 -13.92
C GLU A 36 18.95 -10.19 -14.83
N GLU A 37 18.86 -11.52 -14.74
CA GLU A 37 19.60 -12.44 -15.63
C GLU A 37 19.26 -12.27 -17.12
N GLU A 38 18.07 -11.76 -17.47
CA GLU A 38 17.66 -11.59 -18.87
C GLU A 38 17.89 -10.18 -19.43
N LYS A 39 18.11 -9.16 -18.58
CA LYS A 39 18.28 -7.75 -19.04
C LYS A 39 19.68 -7.45 -19.61
N LEU A 40 20.69 -8.28 -19.29
CA LEU A 40 22.05 -8.16 -19.83
C LEU A 40 22.19 -8.55 -21.32
N SER A 41 21.10 -8.97 -21.97
CA SER A 41 21.10 -9.47 -23.36
C SER A 41 20.60 -8.46 -24.41
N GLY A 42 20.02 -7.31 -24.05
CA GLY A 42 19.25 -6.51 -25.01
C GLY A 42 19.34 -4.98 -24.90
N ARG A 43 20.07 -4.39 -25.86
CA ARG A 43 19.90 -3.05 -26.50
C ARG A 43 20.54 -1.79 -25.91
N THR A 44 21.63 -1.41 -26.59
CA THR A 44 21.94 -0.17 -27.35
C THR A 44 20.92 0.98 -27.38
N VAL A 45 21.44 2.21 -27.18
CA VAL A 45 20.79 3.53 -27.17
C VAL A 45 20.87 4.22 -28.54
N PRO A 46 19.87 5.06 -28.92
CA PRO A 46 20.18 6.28 -29.66
C PRO A 46 19.51 7.57 -29.13
N THR A 47 20.25 8.65 -29.36
CA THR A 47 20.19 10.08 -29.00
C THR A 47 18.98 10.86 -29.58
N PRO A 48 18.55 12.02 -28.99
CA PRO A 48 17.37 12.75 -29.44
C PRO A 48 17.67 13.89 -30.44
N GLU A 49 16.69 14.17 -31.32
CA GLU A 49 16.62 15.35 -32.17
C GLU A 49 15.53 16.33 -31.69
N ASN A 50 15.81 17.63 -31.83
CA ASN A 50 14.96 18.79 -31.53
C ASN A 50 14.51 19.42 -32.87
N PRO A 51 13.33 20.08 -32.95
CA PRO A 51 13.40 21.54 -33.13
C PRO A 51 12.21 22.36 -32.55
N ASP A 52 12.58 23.45 -31.87
CA ASP A 52 12.27 24.87 -32.14
C ASP A 52 10.83 25.42 -32.41
N ARG A 53 10.54 26.49 -31.64
CA ARG A 53 9.81 27.76 -31.94
C ARG A 53 8.28 27.80 -31.87
N PHE A 54 7.76 28.64 -30.96
CA PHE A 54 7.02 29.89 -31.31
C PHE A 54 7.06 30.88 -30.14
N ALA A 55 7.19 32.17 -30.49
CA ALA A 55 7.43 33.31 -29.62
C ALA A 55 6.20 34.25 -29.48
N GLY A 56 6.22 35.11 -28.45
CA GLY A 56 5.37 36.31 -28.27
C GLY A 56 4.24 36.11 -27.25
N SER A 57 3.96 36.97 -26.27
CA SER A 57 4.25 38.40 -26.10
C SER A 57 4.21 38.81 -24.60
N ILE A 58 5.05 39.77 -24.23
CA ILE A 58 5.07 40.59 -23.00
C ILE A 58 4.06 41.75 -23.25
N VAL A 59 3.33 42.40 -22.32
CA VAL A 59 3.64 43.30 -21.17
C VAL A 59 2.27 43.79 -20.57
N PRO A 60 2.15 44.63 -19.49
CA PRO A 60 2.81 44.77 -18.19
C PRO A 60 1.83 44.67 -16.97
N ALA A 61 2.41 44.83 -15.77
CA ALA A 61 1.85 44.83 -14.42
C ALA A 61 1.06 46.10 -14.01
N GLU A 62 0.20 45.96 -12.98
CA GLU A 62 -0.06 46.99 -11.95
C GLU A 62 -0.35 46.33 -10.58
N ASP A 63 0.24 46.94 -9.54
CA ASP A 63 0.10 46.65 -8.11
C ASP A 63 -1.19 47.26 -7.53
N ILE A 64 -1.96 46.54 -6.70
CA ILE A 64 -2.80 47.13 -5.64
C ILE A 64 -2.83 46.22 -4.40
N VAL A 65 -2.42 46.79 -3.27
CA VAL A 65 -2.59 46.34 -1.88
C VAL A 65 -4.05 46.51 -1.44
N GLY A 66 -4.62 45.55 -0.72
CA GLY A 66 -5.90 45.75 -0.04
C GLY A 66 -6.42 44.51 0.68
N SER A 67 -6.31 44.50 2.01
CA SER A 67 -6.93 43.54 2.91
C SER A 67 -8.39 43.93 3.11
N GLU A 68 -9.36 43.06 2.78
CA GLU A 68 -10.76 43.28 3.19
C GLU A 68 -11.49 41.95 3.49
N VAL A 69 -12.11 41.93 4.67
CA VAL A 69 -12.85 40.81 5.25
C VAL A 69 -14.20 40.70 4.55
N VAL A 70 -14.45 39.60 3.85
CA VAL A 70 -15.75 39.34 3.21
C VAL A 70 -16.82 39.04 4.28
N PRO A 71 -17.95 39.77 4.31
CA PRO A 71 -19.04 39.49 5.23
C PRO A 71 -19.84 38.25 4.80
N VAL A 72 -20.35 37.51 5.78
CA VAL A 72 -21.17 36.31 5.61
C VAL A 72 -22.44 36.65 4.81
N SER A 73 -22.55 36.15 3.58
CA SER A 73 -23.77 36.32 2.78
C SER A 73 -24.91 35.51 3.39
N GLN A 74 -25.98 36.18 3.82
CA GLN A 74 -27.21 35.50 4.22
C GLN A 74 -27.95 35.02 2.97
N ASN A 75 -28.02 33.69 2.79
CA ASN A 75 -28.72 33.05 1.70
C ASN A 75 -30.24 33.28 1.80
N THR A 76 -30.82 34.01 0.85
CA THR A 76 -32.25 34.36 0.74
C THR A 76 -33.10 33.31 0.02
N HIS A 77 -32.54 32.14 -0.28
CA HIS A 77 -33.24 31.08 -1.00
C HIS A 77 -34.21 30.30 -0.09
N LYS A 78 -35.42 30.00 -0.61
CA LYS A 78 -36.52 29.32 0.10
C LYS A 78 -36.28 27.82 0.40
N MET A 79 -35.08 27.31 0.12
CA MET A 79 -34.72 25.90 0.32
C MET A 79 -34.14 25.71 1.73
N THR A 80 -34.86 24.97 2.56
CA THR A 80 -34.44 24.63 3.92
C THR A 80 -33.48 23.44 3.88
N THR A 81 -32.23 23.65 4.28
CA THR A 81 -31.25 22.57 4.47
C THR A 81 -31.46 21.89 5.82
N ARG A 82 -31.04 20.63 5.99
CA ARG A 82 -31.15 19.88 7.26
C ARG A 82 -30.55 20.62 8.47
N SER A 83 -29.56 21.48 8.26
CA SER A 83 -28.99 22.33 9.32
C SER A 83 -29.93 23.45 9.81
N LYS A 84 -30.92 23.85 9.01
CA LYS A 84 -31.89 24.93 9.33
C LYS A 84 -33.18 24.42 9.99
N ASP A 85 -33.50 23.14 9.84
CA ASP A 85 -34.73 22.49 10.34
C ASP A 85 -34.57 21.95 11.77
N GLY A 86 -33.35 21.66 12.21
CA GLY A 86 -33.10 21.05 13.52
C GLY A 86 -33.24 19.53 13.54
N THR A 87 -33.72 18.89 12.47
CA THR A 87 -33.57 17.44 12.25
C THR A 87 -32.13 17.06 11.93
N LEU A 88 -31.32 16.98 12.99
CA LEU A 88 -30.10 16.18 12.96
C LEU A 88 -30.48 14.73 12.60
N PRO A 89 -29.69 14.03 11.75
CA PRO A 89 -29.88 12.59 11.59
C PRO A 89 -29.84 11.93 12.98
N PRO A 90 -30.64 10.87 13.22
CA PRO A 90 -30.53 10.13 14.48
C PRO A 90 -29.04 9.76 14.66
N PRO A 91 -28.48 9.91 15.87
CA PRO A 91 -27.08 9.60 16.09
C PRO A 91 -26.82 8.23 15.49
N CYS A 92 -25.88 8.15 14.54
CA CYS A 92 -25.31 6.87 14.16
C CYS A 92 -25.04 6.15 15.47
N PHE A 93 -25.59 4.95 15.63
CA PHE A 93 -25.26 4.11 16.77
C PHE A 93 -23.75 4.01 16.81
N MET A 94 -23.15 4.85 17.66
CA MET A 94 -21.80 4.69 18.13
C MET A 94 -21.83 3.31 18.74
N ILE A 95 -21.22 2.33 18.06
CA ILE A 95 -20.84 1.08 18.70
C ILE A 95 -20.21 1.54 20.00
N SER A 96 -20.85 1.17 21.12
CA SER A 96 -20.42 1.59 22.43
C SER A 96 -18.98 1.13 22.59
N TYR A 97 -18.04 2.03 22.34
CA TYR A 97 -16.73 1.96 22.93
C TYR A 97 -17.03 2.03 24.42
N HIS A 98 -17.10 0.86 25.04
CA HIS A 98 -16.90 0.77 26.47
C HIS A 98 -15.71 1.69 26.76
N PRO A 99 -15.83 2.68 27.66
CA PRO A 99 -14.71 3.54 28.00
C PRO A 99 -13.75 2.68 28.82
N PHE A 100 -13.03 1.80 28.14
CA PHE A 100 -11.74 1.35 28.59
C PHE A 100 -10.86 2.58 28.45
N VAL A 101 -10.81 3.36 29.54
CA VAL A 101 -9.72 4.29 29.76
C VAL A 101 -8.48 3.40 29.74
N ILE A 102 -7.89 3.21 28.56
CA ILE A 102 -6.53 2.68 28.50
C ILE A 102 -5.73 3.80 29.12
N THR A 103 -5.34 3.63 30.38
CA THR A 103 -4.16 4.30 30.91
C THR A 103 -3.00 3.80 30.04
N MET A 104 -2.84 4.42 28.87
CA MET A 104 -1.71 4.17 27.99
C MET A 104 -0.50 4.62 28.79
N SER A 105 0.23 3.65 29.35
CA SER A 105 1.56 3.92 29.89
C SER A 105 2.33 4.74 28.85
N ALA A 106 3.03 5.79 29.29
CA ALA A 106 3.74 6.71 28.41
C ALA A 106 4.72 6.01 27.45
N GLU A 107 5.10 4.77 27.75
CA GLU A 107 5.94 3.88 26.96
C GLU A 107 5.28 3.31 25.69
N LEU A 108 3.94 3.30 25.60
CA LEU A 108 3.19 2.77 24.44
C LEU A 108 2.76 3.84 23.43
N ARG A 109 3.19 5.10 23.60
CA ARG A 109 2.80 6.18 22.71
C ARG A 109 3.72 6.25 21.49
N GLU A 110 3.12 6.07 20.30
CA GLU A 110 3.85 6.25 19.04
C GLU A 110 4.32 7.71 18.88
N PRO A 111 5.61 7.94 18.57
CA PRO A 111 6.13 9.27 18.39
C PRO A 111 5.51 9.91 17.15
N GLN A 112 4.97 11.13 17.31
CA GLN A 112 4.33 11.87 16.23
C GLN A 112 5.34 12.69 15.41
N SER A 113 6.58 12.78 15.90
CA SER A 113 7.64 13.52 15.23
C SER A 113 8.98 12.79 15.38
N PHE A 114 9.84 13.01 14.40
CA PHE A 114 11.22 12.55 14.43
C PHE A 114 11.97 13.01 15.70
N ALA A 115 11.73 14.26 16.14
CA ALA A 115 12.39 14.83 17.32
C ALA A 115 12.07 14.06 18.62
N GLN A 116 10.89 13.47 18.72
CA GLN A 116 10.51 12.59 19.84
C GLN A 116 11.14 11.21 19.68
N ALA A 117 11.04 10.61 18.49
CA ALA A 117 11.56 9.27 18.21
C ALA A 117 13.08 9.17 18.41
N ARG A 118 13.85 10.18 17.98
CA ARG A 118 15.31 10.21 18.12
C ARG A 118 15.79 10.09 19.56
N LYS A 119 14.98 10.48 20.55
CA LYS A 119 15.36 10.38 21.98
C LYS A 119 15.38 8.93 22.47
N HIS A 120 14.67 8.02 21.81
CA HIS A 120 14.57 6.62 22.22
C HIS A 120 15.54 5.74 21.42
N SER A 121 16.29 4.88 22.11
CA SER A 121 17.28 3.99 21.48
C SER A 121 16.62 2.99 20.51
N ALA A 122 15.47 2.41 20.87
CA ALA A 122 14.76 1.45 20.02
C ALA A 122 14.31 2.04 18.68
N TRP A 123 13.81 3.28 18.67
CA TRP A 123 13.43 3.97 17.43
C TRP A 123 14.66 4.32 16.58
N ARG A 124 15.79 4.69 17.19
CA ARG A 124 17.04 4.92 16.46
C ARG A 124 17.58 3.64 15.81
N ALA A 125 17.53 2.52 16.52
CA ALA A 125 17.97 1.23 16.00
C ALA A 125 17.14 0.82 14.78
N THR A 126 15.81 0.91 14.87
CA THR A 126 14.90 0.57 13.77
C THR A 126 15.01 1.52 12.58
N MET A 127 15.19 2.83 12.80
CA MET A 127 15.47 3.77 11.70
C MET A 127 16.79 3.44 10.98
N LYS A 128 17.82 3.03 11.73
CA LYS A 128 19.09 2.63 11.14
C LYS A 128 18.96 1.35 10.33
N GLU A 129 18.24 0.36 10.85
CA GLU A 129 17.98 -0.91 10.17
C GLU A 129 17.22 -0.72 8.85
N GLU A 130 16.15 0.08 8.88
CA GLU A 130 15.40 0.46 7.68
C GLU A 130 16.31 1.18 6.67
N TYR A 131 17.08 2.18 7.13
CA TYR A 131 18.02 2.91 6.27
C TYR A 131 19.07 1.99 5.63
N THR A 132 19.63 1.04 6.39
CA THR A 132 20.58 0.07 5.84
C THR A 132 19.92 -0.84 4.80
N THR A 133 18.66 -1.22 4.99
CA THR A 133 17.90 -2.04 4.03
C THR A 133 17.66 -1.26 2.73
N LEU A 134 17.32 0.03 2.83
CA LEU A 134 17.15 0.92 1.66
C LEU A 134 18.45 1.06 0.86
N LEU A 135 19.59 1.21 1.55
CA LEU A 135 20.90 1.25 0.89
C LEU A 135 21.27 -0.07 0.22
N GLN A 136 21.07 -1.21 0.91
CA GLN A 136 21.32 -2.54 0.34
C GLN A 136 20.46 -2.81 -0.89
N ASN A 137 19.25 -2.24 -0.93
CA ASN A 137 18.37 -2.37 -2.07
C ASN A 137 18.74 -1.47 -3.26
N ASN A 138 19.71 -0.57 -3.11
CA ASN A 138 20.02 0.51 -4.05
C ASN A 138 18.77 1.36 -4.35
N THR A 139 18.01 1.72 -3.32
CA THR A 139 16.74 2.45 -3.49
C THR A 139 16.93 3.81 -4.14
N TRP A 140 18.09 4.47 -3.94
CA TRP A 140 18.39 5.76 -4.55
C TRP A 140 19.88 5.98 -4.76
N ASP A 141 20.19 6.91 -5.65
CA ASP A 141 21.52 7.48 -5.85
C ASP A 141 21.56 8.96 -5.46
N LEU A 142 22.72 9.45 -5.00
CA LEU A 142 22.92 10.84 -4.63
C LEU A 142 23.36 11.66 -5.85
N VAL A 143 22.57 12.68 -6.18
CA VAL A 143 22.84 13.58 -7.32
C VAL A 143 22.86 15.06 -6.89
N PRO A 144 23.62 15.93 -7.58
CA PRO A 144 23.60 17.36 -7.31
C PRO A 144 22.18 17.93 -7.45
N PRO A 145 21.79 18.90 -6.61
CA PRO A 145 20.50 19.54 -6.74
C PRO A 145 20.45 20.38 -8.03
N SER A 146 19.30 20.38 -8.70
CA SER A 146 19.02 21.26 -9.83
C SER A 146 17.71 21.99 -9.57
N PRO A 147 17.60 23.29 -9.92
CA PRO A 147 16.34 24.02 -9.83
C PRO A 147 15.24 23.43 -10.75
N ALA A 148 15.61 22.59 -11.72
CA ALA A 148 14.67 21.86 -12.56
C ALA A 148 14.01 20.67 -11.86
N TYR A 149 14.59 20.16 -10.76
CA TYR A 149 14.10 18.98 -10.07
C TYR A 149 13.02 19.34 -9.06
N ASN A 150 11.86 18.68 -9.16
CA ASN A 150 10.85 18.75 -8.11
C ASN A 150 11.19 17.77 -6.99
N VAL A 151 11.84 18.28 -5.95
CA VAL A 151 12.26 17.47 -4.80
C VAL A 151 11.07 17.21 -3.89
N VAL A 152 10.70 15.93 -3.76
CA VAL A 152 9.67 15.46 -2.84
C VAL A 152 10.29 15.31 -1.44
N GLY A 153 9.62 15.80 -0.41
CA GLY A 153 10.08 15.59 0.95
C GLY A 153 9.96 14.11 1.37
N CYS A 154 10.60 13.74 2.46
CA CYS A 154 10.40 12.45 3.09
C CYS A 154 10.29 12.61 4.62
N LYS A 155 9.61 11.67 5.27
CA LYS A 155 9.42 11.65 6.71
C LYS A 155 9.42 10.23 7.24
N TRP A 156 9.74 10.10 8.52
CA TRP A 156 9.63 8.84 9.23
C TRP A 156 8.21 8.62 9.76
N VAL A 157 7.68 7.43 9.56
CA VAL A 157 6.42 6.94 10.15
C VAL A 157 6.76 5.82 11.13
N TYR A 158 6.16 5.89 12.31
CA TYR A 158 6.49 5.01 13.43
C TYR A 158 5.27 4.21 13.84
N HIS A 159 5.46 2.91 14.03
CA HIS A 159 4.43 1.99 14.50
C HIS A 159 4.96 1.05 15.57
N ILE A 160 4.19 0.85 16.63
CA ILE A 160 4.46 -0.18 17.63
C ILE A 160 3.61 -1.41 17.27
N LYS A 161 4.25 -2.53 16.99
CA LYS A 161 3.54 -3.81 16.87
C LYS A 161 3.44 -4.42 18.26
N GLN A 162 2.22 -4.77 18.65
CA GLN A 162 1.91 -5.42 19.91
C GLN A 162 1.53 -6.88 19.66
N LYS A 163 1.83 -7.73 20.63
CA LYS A 163 1.39 -9.12 20.69
C LYS A 163 -0.05 -9.18 21.24
N ALA A 164 -0.64 -10.37 21.22
CA ALA A 164 -1.99 -10.59 21.74
C ALA A 164 -2.12 -10.40 23.27
N ASP A 165 -0.99 -10.37 23.98
CA ASP A 165 -0.90 -10.09 25.41
C ASP A 165 -0.61 -8.59 25.71
N ASP A 166 -0.79 -7.72 24.71
CA ASP A 166 -0.52 -6.28 24.75
C ASP A 166 0.96 -5.90 25.02
N THR A 167 1.88 -6.86 24.99
CA THR A 167 3.32 -6.58 25.07
C THR A 167 3.87 -6.10 23.73
N ILE A 168 4.95 -5.32 23.77
CA ILE A 168 5.61 -4.84 22.55
C ILE A 168 6.28 -6.02 21.84
N ASP A 169 5.82 -6.32 20.63
CA ASP A 169 6.45 -7.28 19.72
C ASP A 169 7.69 -6.66 19.09
N ARG A 170 7.52 -5.51 18.44
CA ARG A 170 8.59 -4.78 17.76
C ARG A 170 8.22 -3.34 17.48
N TYR A 171 9.26 -2.52 17.37
CA TYR A 171 9.18 -1.17 16.82
C TYR A 171 9.33 -1.25 15.29
N LYS A 172 8.53 -0.48 14.56
CA LYS A 172 8.60 -0.38 13.09
C LYS A 172 8.75 1.08 12.71
N ALA A 173 9.89 1.44 12.11
CA ALA A 173 10.12 2.76 11.54
C ALA A 173 10.20 2.61 10.02
N GLN A 174 9.48 3.44 9.27
CA GLN A 174 9.47 3.41 7.81
C GLN A 174 9.74 4.81 7.26
N LEU A 175 10.56 4.88 6.21
CA LEU A 175 10.76 6.12 5.48
C LEU A 175 9.67 6.25 4.41
N VAL A 176 8.96 7.38 4.42
CA VAL A 176 7.79 7.61 3.57
C VAL A 176 7.95 8.95 2.84
N ALA A 177 7.77 8.96 1.53
CA ALA A 177 7.73 10.17 0.72
C ALA A 177 6.50 11.01 1.08
N THR A 178 6.65 12.33 1.18
CA THR A 178 5.56 13.25 1.47
C THR A 178 4.82 13.64 0.19
N ARG A 179 3.63 13.07 0.02
CA ARG A 179 2.71 13.25 -1.12
C ARG A 179 2.30 14.69 -1.50
N PHE A 180 2.65 15.71 -0.71
CA PHE A 180 2.10 17.06 -0.83
C PHE A 180 2.56 17.82 -2.09
N ASN A 181 3.71 17.46 -2.67
CA ASN A 181 4.29 18.18 -3.82
C ASN A 181 4.15 17.47 -5.18
N GLN A 182 3.42 16.35 -5.25
CA GLN A 182 3.24 15.61 -6.50
C GLN A 182 1.94 16.02 -7.22
N ARG A 183 2.09 16.69 -8.36
CA ARG A 183 1.03 17.04 -9.34
C ARG A 183 0.80 15.92 -10.37
N GLU A 184 -0.47 15.60 -10.62
CA GLU A 184 -0.90 14.67 -11.66
C GLU A 184 -0.54 15.20 -13.06
N TRP A 185 -0.26 14.29 -14.01
CA TRP A 185 0.19 14.56 -15.38
C TRP A 185 1.60 15.16 -15.54
N VAL A 186 2.23 15.58 -14.44
CA VAL A 186 3.62 16.06 -14.44
C VAL A 186 4.56 15.01 -13.85
N TYR A 187 4.17 14.40 -12.72
CA TYR A 187 5.05 13.47 -11.98
C TYR A 187 4.56 12.02 -11.99
N TYR A 188 3.34 11.80 -12.44
CA TYR A 188 2.75 10.49 -12.65
C TYR A 188 1.54 10.64 -13.58
N SER A 189 1.30 9.63 -14.43
CA SER A 189 0.16 9.59 -15.35
C SER A 189 -1.03 8.78 -14.81
N GLU A 190 -0.77 7.76 -13.97
CA GLU A 190 -1.82 6.96 -13.33
C GLU A 190 -1.41 6.56 -11.90
N MET A 191 -2.33 6.67 -10.95
CA MET A 191 -2.07 6.42 -9.52
C MET A 191 -2.64 5.12 -8.98
N PHE A 192 -3.67 4.57 -9.63
CA PHE A 192 -4.48 3.54 -8.99
C PHE A 192 -3.97 2.15 -9.33
N SER A 193 -3.53 1.42 -8.31
CA SER A 193 -3.47 -0.04 -8.39
C SER A 193 -4.88 -0.59 -8.44
N PRO A 194 -5.15 -1.60 -9.27
CA PRO A 194 -6.33 -2.43 -9.10
C PRO A 194 -6.46 -2.92 -7.66
N VAL A 195 -7.71 -2.93 -7.18
CA VAL A 195 -8.08 -3.47 -5.87
C VAL A 195 -9.13 -4.53 -6.13
N ILE A 196 -8.93 -5.71 -5.53
CA ILE A 196 -9.88 -6.80 -5.68
C ILE A 196 -11.27 -6.39 -5.15
N LYS A 197 -12.30 -6.70 -5.92
CA LYS A 197 -13.68 -6.38 -5.57
C LYS A 197 -14.16 -7.32 -4.47
N SER A 198 -14.94 -6.79 -3.53
CA SER A 198 -15.52 -7.59 -2.44
C SER A 198 -16.33 -8.77 -2.97
N ILE A 199 -17.09 -8.58 -4.05
CA ILE A 199 -17.88 -9.66 -4.69
C ILE A 199 -16.99 -10.83 -5.13
N THR A 200 -15.79 -10.55 -5.63
CA THR A 200 -14.80 -11.56 -6.04
C THR A 200 -14.33 -12.34 -4.83
N ILE A 201 -13.98 -11.65 -3.73
CA ILE A 201 -13.60 -12.29 -2.46
C ILE A 201 -14.71 -13.22 -1.97
N TRP A 202 -15.95 -12.75 -1.89
CA TRP A 202 -17.09 -13.55 -1.44
C TRP A 202 -17.37 -14.76 -2.33
N THR A 203 -17.21 -14.59 -3.64
CA THR A 203 -17.39 -15.67 -4.62
C THR A 203 -16.34 -16.75 -4.43
N ILE A 204 -15.06 -16.36 -4.34
CA ILE A 204 -13.96 -17.31 -4.10
C ILE A 204 -14.14 -17.99 -2.74
N LEU A 205 -14.46 -17.25 -1.69
CA LEU A 205 -14.69 -17.85 -0.37
C LEU A 205 -15.84 -18.86 -0.39
N SER A 206 -16.91 -18.57 -1.14
CA SER A 206 -18.03 -19.51 -1.31
C SER A 206 -17.59 -20.79 -2.02
N ILE A 207 -16.75 -20.70 -3.06
CA ILE A 207 -16.16 -21.85 -3.76
C ILE A 207 -15.26 -22.65 -2.81
N VAL A 208 -14.43 -21.99 -2.01
CA VAL A 208 -13.54 -22.63 -1.04
C VAL A 208 -14.34 -23.44 -0.03
N VAL A 209 -15.40 -22.86 0.53
CA VAL A 209 -16.23 -23.53 1.54
C VAL A 209 -16.98 -24.72 0.93
N SER A 210 -17.57 -24.56 -0.26
CA SER A 210 -18.33 -25.63 -0.93
C SER A 210 -17.44 -26.78 -1.41
N SER A 211 -16.22 -26.47 -1.83
CA SER A 211 -15.26 -27.44 -2.38
C SER A 211 -14.26 -27.96 -1.34
N HIS A 212 -14.38 -27.51 -0.09
CA HIS A 212 -13.49 -27.85 1.02
C HIS A 212 -12.01 -27.56 0.74
N TRP A 213 -11.72 -26.43 0.09
CA TRP A 213 -10.36 -26.01 -0.22
C TRP A 213 -9.69 -25.31 0.96
N PHE A 214 -8.36 -25.26 0.93
CA PHE A 214 -7.57 -24.51 1.90
C PHE A 214 -7.28 -23.11 1.39
N ILE A 215 -7.17 -22.16 2.33
CA ILE A 215 -6.74 -20.78 2.06
C ILE A 215 -5.36 -20.57 2.69
N ARG A 216 -4.44 -20.01 1.89
CA ARG A 216 -3.15 -19.53 2.36
C ARG A 216 -3.10 -18.02 2.18
N GLN A 217 -2.65 -17.31 3.21
CA GLN A 217 -2.39 -15.88 3.14
C GLN A 217 -0.88 -15.67 3.13
N LEU A 218 -0.41 -14.95 2.12
CA LEU A 218 0.98 -14.57 1.94
C LEU A 218 1.09 -13.06 2.20
N ASP A 219 1.96 -12.71 3.13
CA ASP A 219 2.30 -11.33 3.48
C ASP A 219 3.61 -10.99 2.77
N VAL A 220 3.59 -10.08 1.79
CA VAL A 220 4.81 -9.67 1.10
C VAL A 220 5.47 -8.56 1.91
N LYS A 221 6.69 -8.80 2.40
CA LYS A 221 7.48 -7.75 3.06
C LYS A 221 8.11 -6.86 2.01
N ASN A 222 8.21 -5.55 2.29
CA ASN A 222 8.99 -4.59 1.49
C ASN A 222 8.59 -4.49 0.01
N VAL A 223 7.33 -4.81 -0.28
CA VAL A 223 6.61 -4.69 -1.55
C VAL A 223 7.17 -3.64 -2.52
N PHE A 224 7.25 -2.39 -2.07
CA PHE A 224 7.62 -1.25 -2.93
C PHE A 224 9.13 -1.10 -3.17
N LEU A 225 9.97 -1.62 -2.26
CA LEU A 225 11.41 -1.32 -2.24
C LEU A 225 12.21 -2.01 -3.36
N HIS A 226 11.58 -2.91 -4.10
CA HIS A 226 12.22 -3.65 -5.19
C HIS A 226 11.73 -3.22 -6.56
N ASP A 227 10.68 -2.41 -6.66
CA ASP A 227 10.09 -2.01 -7.93
C ASP A 227 10.81 -0.82 -8.52
N TYR A 228 11.33 -0.99 -9.73
CA TYR A 228 11.90 0.11 -10.50
C TYR A 228 10.78 1.09 -10.86
N LEU A 229 11.00 2.38 -10.57
CA LEU A 229 10.13 3.44 -11.04
C LEU A 229 10.44 3.73 -12.51
N ASN A 230 9.42 3.86 -13.34
CA ASN A 230 9.60 4.32 -14.72
C ASN A 230 9.76 5.85 -14.76
N GLU A 231 9.21 6.55 -13.76
CA GLU A 231 9.33 8.00 -13.63
C GLU A 231 10.52 8.38 -12.72
N GLU A 232 11.24 9.43 -13.11
CA GLU A 232 12.28 10.01 -12.26
C GLU A 232 11.65 10.75 -11.08
N VAL A 233 11.93 10.29 -9.86
CA VAL A 233 11.48 10.94 -8.64
C VAL A 233 12.69 11.34 -7.81
N TYR A 234 12.81 12.64 -7.55
CA TYR A 234 13.82 13.20 -6.68
C TYR A 234 13.24 13.38 -5.29
N ILE A 235 13.92 12.88 -4.26
CA ILE A 235 13.54 13.07 -2.85
C ILE A 235 14.64 13.77 -2.07
N ALA A 236 14.24 14.52 -1.05
CA ALA A 236 15.18 15.06 -0.08
C ALA A 236 15.86 13.92 0.68
N GLN A 237 17.12 14.12 1.06
CA GLN A 237 17.85 13.15 1.87
C GLN A 237 17.09 12.84 3.17
N PRO A 238 17.08 11.58 3.64
CA PRO A 238 16.33 11.20 4.84
C PRO A 238 16.79 12.02 6.06
N PRO A 239 15.86 12.54 6.87
CA PRO A 239 16.22 13.24 8.10
C PRO A 239 17.14 12.34 8.93
N THR A 240 18.22 12.91 9.49
CA THR A 240 19.32 12.25 10.23
C THR A 240 20.34 11.44 9.43
N PHE A 241 20.11 11.19 8.15
CA PHE A 241 21.01 10.42 7.29
C PHE A 241 21.48 11.24 6.10
N VAL A 242 21.61 12.55 6.30
CA VAL A 242 22.19 13.47 5.32
C VAL A 242 23.69 13.22 5.24
N ASP A 243 24.23 13.08 4.03
CA ASP A 243 25.65 12.94 3.78
C ASP A 243 26.39 14.23 4.19
N PRO A 244 27.30 14.18 5.20
CA PRO A 244 28.03 15.37 5.65
C PRO A 244 28.91 15.99 4.57
N SER A 245 29.38 15.20 3.60
CA SER A 245 30.19 15.68 2.48
C SER A 245 29.36 16.35 1.38
N ARG A 246 28.06 16.03 1.32
CA ARG A 246 27.14 16.43 0.27
C ARG A 246 25.78 16.83 0.85
N PRO A 247 25.71 17.86 1.71
CA PRO A 247 24.50 18.22 2.42
C PRO A 247 23.37 18.68 1.49
N ASP A 248 23.71 19.33 0.37
CA ASP A 248 22.73 19.90 -0.57
C ASP A 248 22.28 18.91 -1.66
N HIS A 249 22.87 17.70 -1.70
CA HIS A 249 22.49 16.70 -2.69
C HIS A 249 21.07 16.16 -2.44
N VAL A 250 20.47 15.66 -3.50
CA VAL A 250 19.15 15.02 -3.48
C VAL A 250 19.27 13.55 -3.89
N CYS A 251 18.32 12.74 -3.47
CA CYS A 251 18.26 11.33 -3.80
C CYS A 251 17.38 11.13 -5.03
N ILE A 252 17.92 10.60 -6.13
CA ILE A 252 17.09 10.11 -7.24
C ILE A 252 16.66 8.67 -6.92
N LEU A 253 15.35 8.43 -6.91
CA LEU A 253 14.80 7.11 -6.59
C LEU A 253 14.96 6.16 -7.78
N CYS A 254 15.70 5.07 -7.54
CA CYS A 254 15.81 3.94 -8.46
C CYS A 254 14.68 2.92 -8.18
N CYS A 255 14.23 2.82 -6.92
CA CYS A 255 13.12 1.98 -6.51
C CYS A 255 11.97 2.82 -5.91
N SER A 256 10.76 2.26 -5.94
CA SER A 256 9.60 2.91 -5.35
C SER A 256 9.68 2.97 -3.81
N LEU A 257 9.24 4.08 -3.23
CA LEU A 257 9.21 4.31 -1.79
C LEU A 257 7.76 4.38 -1.30
N TYR A 258 7.51 3.98 -0.05
CA TYR A 258 6.22 4.20 0.59
C TYR A 258 5.78 5.66 0.49
N GLY A 259 4.48 5.90 0.28
CA GLY A 259 3.90 7.23 0.22
C GLY A 259 3.96 7.93 -1.15
N LEU A 260 4.70 7.37 -2.10
CA LEU A 260 4.56 7.75 -3.51
C LEU A 260 3.20 7.32 -4.04
N LYS A 261 2.56 8.19 -4.82
CA LYS A 261 1.23 7.93 -5.37
C LYS A 261 1.22 6.78 -6.39
N GLN A 262 2.33 6.56 -7.09
CA GLN A 262 2.47 5.54 -8.13
C GLN A 262 3.00 4.18 -7.62
N ALA A 263 3.55 4.13 -6.40
CA ALA A 263 4.18 2.91 -5.88
C ALA A 263 3.25 1.68 -5.87
N PRO A 264 1.97 1.77 -5.45
CA PRO A 264 1.05 0.64 -5.50
C PRO A 264 0.85 0.07 -6.90
N ARG A 265 0.76 0.94 -7.91
CA ARG A 265 0.57 0.54 -9.31
C ARG A 265 1.82 -0.13 -9.87
N ALA A 266 2.99 0.45 -9.63
CA ALA A 266 4.26 -0.11 -10.09
C ALA A 266 4.46 -1.53 -9.56
N TRP A 267 4.18 -1.73 -8.27
CA TRP A 267 4.20 -3.05 -7.65
C TRP A 267 3.23 -4.03 -8.31
N PHE A 268 1.96 -3.63 -8.45
CA PHE A 268 0.95 -4.50 -9.04
C PHE A 268 1.32 -4.91 -10.47
N GLN A 269 1.83 -3.98 -11.29
CA GLN A 269 2.25 -4.27 -12.66
C GLN A 269 3.40 -5.27 -12.71
N ARG A 270 4.39 -5.15 -11.81
CA ARG A 270 5.49 -6.09 -11.73
C ARG A 270 5.02 -7.47 -11.28
N LEU A 271 4.23 -7.52 -10.22
CA LEU A 271 3.65 -8.78 -9.73
C LEU A 271 2.83 -9.45 -10.84
N SER A 272 1.95 -8.70 -11.51
CA SER A 272 1.12 -9.20 -12.62
C SER A 272 1.98 -9.80 -13.74
N THR A 273 3.02 -9.08 -14.17
CA THR A 273 3.96 -9.55 -15.20
C THR A 273 4.67 -10.83 -14.76
N TYR A 274 5.08 -10.90 -13.49
CA TYR A 274 5.74 -12.08 -12.93
C TYR A 274 4.79 -13.29 -12.86
N LEU A 275 3.56 -13.08 -12.38
CA LEU A 275 2.52 -14.11 -12.31
C LEU A 275 2.18 -14.65 -13.70
N GLN A 276 2.10 -13.79 -14.71
CA GLN A 276 1.88 -14.20 -16.09
C GLN A 276 3.00 -15.11 -16.61
N ARG A 277 4.26 -14.82 -16.27
CA ARG A 277 5.41 -15.70 -16.60
C ARG A 277 5.34 -17.05 -15.88
N LEU A 278 4.79 -17.09 -14.66
CA LEU A 278 4.49 -18.33 -13.94
C LEU A 278 3.29 -19.11 -14.52
N GLY A 279 2.62 -18.58 -15.55
CA GLY A 279 1.50 -19.22 -16.23
C GLY A 279 0.12 -18.84 -15.69
N PHE A 280 0.04 -17.88 -14.77
CA PHE A 280 -1.25 -17.33 -14.36
C PHE A 280 -1.86 -16.46 -15.47
N SER A 281 -3.18 -16.45 -15.53
CA SER A 281 -3.97 -15.55 -16.38
C SER A 281 -4.80 -14.62 -15.51
N ASP A 282 -4.86 -13.34 -15.85
CA ASP A 282 -5.75 -12.39 -15.21
C ASP A 282 -7.22 -12.69 -15.52
N SER A 283 -8.08 -12.47 -14.53
CA SER A 283 -9.53 -12.64 -14.71
C SER A 283 -10.14 -11.41 -15.37
N LYS A 284 -10.98 -11.65 -16.39
CA LYS A 284 -11.76 -10.58 -17.04
C LYS A 284 -12.78 -9.91 -16.10
N ALA A 285 -13.20 -10.60 -15.04
CA ALA A 285 -14.17 -10.07 -14.08
C ALA A 285 -13.51 -9.13 -13.06
N ASP A 286 -12.24 -9.38 -12.73
CA ASP A 286 -11.47 -8.68 -11.71
C ASP A 286 -9.98 -8.80 -12.01
N SER A 287 -9.33 -7.68 -12.30
CA SER A 287 -7.92 -7.64 -12.66
C SER A 287 -6.99 -8.07 -11.52
N SER A 288 -7.44 -8.03 -10.27
CA SER A 288 -6.66 -8.47 -9.10
C SER A 288 -6.85 -9.96 -8.78
N LEU A 289 -7.59 -10.70 -9.60
CA LEU A 289 -7.73 -12.14 -9.52
C LEU A 289 -6.94 -12.81 -10.65
N PHE A 290 -5.98 -13.63 -10.26
CA PHE A 290 -5.17 -14.45 -11.16
C PHE A 290 -5.58 -15.92 -11.05
N ILE A 291 -5.64 -16.60 -12.19
CA ILE A 291 -6.10 -17.98 -12.31
C ILE A 291 -5.02 -18.78 -13.04
N LEU A 292 -4.51 -19.82 -12.37
CA LEU A 292 -3.67 -20.85 -12.99
C LEU A 292 -4.52 -22.10 -13.20
N ARG A 293 -4.62 -22.54 -14.46
CA ARG A 293 -5.37 -23.75 -14.85
C ARG A 293 -4.41 -24.82 -15.32
N GLY A 294 -4.35 -25.92 -14.59
CA GLY A 294 -3.73 -27.16 -15.02
C GLY A 294 -4.76 -28.17 -15.54
N PRO A 295 -4.32 -29.35 -16.00
CA PRO A 295 -5.22 -30.39 -16.52
C PRO A 295 -6.23 -30.91 -15.49
N GLN A 296 -5.83 -30.96 -14.22
CA GLN A 296 -6.64 -31.48 -13.10
C GLN A 296 -6.69 -30.51 -11.91
N ASN A 297 -5.96 -29.39 -11.99
CA ASN A 297 -5.79 -28.47 -10.87
C ASN A 297 -6.19 -27.06 -11.27
N ILE A 298 -6.77 -26.32 -10.32
CA ILE A 298 -7.03 -24.89 -10.48
C ILE A 298 -6.55 -24.14 -9.24
N VAL A 299 -5.89 -23.01 -9.47
CA VAL A 299 -5.41 -22.12 -8.41
C VAL A 299 -5.93 -20.72 -8.66
N TYR A 300 -6.51 -20.13 -7.62
CA TYR A 300 -6.89 -18.74 -7.54
C TYR A 300 -5.91 -18.00 -6.65
N LEU A 301 -5.34 -16.93 -7.19
CA LEU A 301 -4.46 -16.01 -6.49
C LEU A 301 -5.11 -14.63 -6.51
N LEU A 302 -5.44 -14.12 -5.33
CA LEU A 302 -6.11 -12.85 -5.12
C LEU A 302 -5.09 -11.87 -4.56
N VAL A 303 -5.00 -10.69 -5.17
CA VAL A 303 -4.07 -9.64 -4.75
C VAL A 303 -4.85 -8.49 -4.12
N TYR A 304 -4.49 -8.10 -2.90
CA TYR A 304 -5.00 -6.91 -2.23
C TYR A 304 -3.85 -6.10 -1.65
N VAL A 305 -3.36 -5.12 -2.40
CA VAL A 305 -2.19 -4.32 -1.99
C VAL A 305 -1.09 -5.28 -1.53
N ASP A 306 -0.61 -5.21 -0.28
CA ASP A 306 0.51 -6.04 0.18
C ASP A 306 0.14 -7.49 0.56
N ASP A 307 -1.15 -7.84 0.56
CA ASP A 307 -1.68 -9.16 0.92
C ASP A 307 -1.99 -9.99 -0.33
N ILE A 308 -1.54 -11.24 -0.34
CA ILE A 308 -1.89 -12.21 -1.38
C ILE A 308 -2.63 -13.38 -0.73
N ILE A 309 -3.78 -13.75 -1.28
CA ILE A 309 -4.52 -14.93 -0.87
C ILE A 309 -4.40 -15.99 -1.98
N LEU A 310 -4.00 -17.19 -1.61
CA LEU A 310 -3.81 -18.32 -2.50
C LEU A 310 -4.75 -19.47 -2.09
N THR A 311 -5.55 -19.96 -3.04
CA THR A 311 -6.46 -21.09 -2.83
C THR A 311 -6.67 -21.86 -4.12
N GLY A 312 -7.21 -23.08 -4.06
CA GLY A 312 -7.31 -23.96 -5.22
C GLY A 312 -7.57 -25.40 -4.82
N THR A 313 -7.52 -26.29 -5.81
CA THR A 313 -7.69 -27.73 -5.60
C THR A 313 -6.65 -28.28 -4.64
N PRO A 314 -6.98 -29.31 -3.83
CA PRO A 314 -6.05 -29.88 -2.85
C PRO A 314 -4.71 -30.35 -3.44
N GLU A 315 -4.72 -30.85 -4.67
CA GLU A 315 -3.57 -31.38 -5.40
C GLU A 315 -2.73 -30.29 -6.09
N ALA A 316 -3.10 -29.01 -5.95
CA ALA A 316 -2.38 -27.93 -6.56
C ALA A 316 -0.95 -27.76 -5.96
N PRO A 317 0.04 -27.38 -6.78
CA PRO A 317 1.44 -27.26 -6.37
C PRO A 317 1.71 -25.97 -5.58
N PHE A 318 0.98 -25.74 -4.48
CA PHE A 318 1.06 -24.51 -3.69
C PHE A 318 2.48 -24.20 -3.23
N GLN A 319 3.23 -25.21 -2.77
CA GLN A 319 4.58 -25.00 -2.27
C GLN A 319 5.53 -24.53 -3.39
N SER A 320 5.42 -25.10 -4.59
CA SER A 320 6.22 -24.68 -5.74
C SER A 320 5.86 -23.26 -6.18
N ILE A 321 4.58 -22.89 -6.15
CA ILE A 321 4.12 -21.53 -6.44
C ILE A 321 4.67 -20.56 -5.39
N ILE A 322 4.53 -20.86 -4.10
CA ILE A 322 5.02 -20.02 -3.00
C ILE A 322 6.54 -19.87 -3.04
N THR A 323 7.28 -20.92 -3.40
CA THR A 323 8.74 -20.84 -3.56
C THR A 323 9.15 -20.10 -4.83
N ALA A 324 8.31 -20.07 -5.85
CA ALA A 324 8.55 -19.29 -7.05
C ALA A 324 8.21 -17.80 -6.85
N LEU A 325 7.28 -17.45 -5.98
CA LEU A 325 6.94 -16.07 -5.60
C LEU A 325 8.02 -15.44 -4.71
#